data_AF-A0AAN6EMW0-F1
#
_entry.id   AF-A0AAN6EMW0-F1
#
_cell.length_a   1.000
_cell.length_b   1.000
_cell.length_c   1.000
_cell.angle_alpha   90.00
_cell.angle_beta   90.00
_cell.angle_gamma   90.00
#
_symmetry.space_group_name_H-M   'P 1'
#
loop_
_entity.id
_entity.type
_entity.pdbx_description
1 polymer ?
#
loop_
_entity_poly.entity_id
_entity_poly.type
_entity_poly.pdbx_seq_one_letter_code
_entity_poly.pdbx_strand_id
1 'polypeptide(L)'
;MFTGQMACEALNFALKRLIREERPHQMHGKGYGMPSSHSQFVAFFSVSLTLFLLIRHVPARSTSYSPSTFSERLLLSLVACLGTGAVAASRVYLNYHTPMQVGVGAGAGAMFALFWFSFTSYLRQSGWLDWALDTWLSRKLRFRDLITTEDLQDAGWGRWESRRKARRETGTDGASKKSR
;
A
#
# COMPACT_ATOMS: atom_id res chain seq x y z
N MET A 1 -1.65 1.38 5.48
CA MET A 1 -1.36 0.03 4.97
C MET A 1 -0.57 -0.80 5.96
N PHE A 2 0.60 -0.35 6.44
CA PHE A 2 1.44 -1.11 7.38
C PHE A 2 0.70 -1.66 8.62
N THR A 3 0.00 -0.80 9.36
CA THR A 3 -0.78 -1.24 10.53
C THR A 3 -1.84 -2.29 10.18
N GLY A 4 -2.49 -2.12 9.02
CA GLY A 4 -3.44 -3.12 8.51
C GLY A 4 -2.76 -4.44 8.17
N GLN A 5 -1.54 -4.40 7.61
CA GLN A 5 -0.75 -5.61 7.33
C GLN A 5 -0.40 -6.37 8.62
N MET A 6 0.02 -5.64 9.66
CA MET A 6 0.33 -6.23 10.98
C MET A 6 -0.91 -6.82 11.63
N ALA A 7 -2.06 -6.12 11.55
CA ALA A 7 -3.33 -6.64 12.03
C ALA A 7 -3.78 -7.88 11.24
N CYS A 8 -3.53 -7.91 9.92
CA CYS A 8 -3.83 -9.06 9.06
C CYS A 8 -2.97 -10.28 9.45
N GLU A 9 -1.68 -10.08 9.74
CA GLU A 9 -0.81 -11.17 10.21
C GLU A 9 -1.21 -11.66 11.60
N ALA A 10 -1.60 -10.75 12.50
CA ALA A 10 -2.14 -11.12 13.81
C ALA A 10 -3.44 -11.96 13.67
N LEU A 11 -4.30 -11.59 12.71
CA LEU A 11 -5.50 -12.35 12.38
C LEU A 11 -5.14 -13.72 11.79
N ASN A 12 -4.15 -13.82 10.89
CA ASN A 12 -3.66 -15.10 10.39
C ASN A 12 -3.19 -16.01 11.54
N PHE A 13 -2.41 -15.45 12.45
CA PHE A 13 -1.89 -16.16 13.61
C PHE A 13 -3.00 -16.67 14.53
N ALA A 14 -4.03 -15.87 14.78
CA ALA A 14 -5.21 -16.27 15.54
C ALA A 14 -5.97 -17.39 14.81
N LEU A 15 -6.24 -17.24 13.51
CA LEU A 15 -6.95 -18.25 12.70
C LEU A 15 -6.21 -19.59 12.67
N LYS A 16 -4.88 -19.59 12.56
CA LYS A 16 -4.09 -20.82 12.62
C LYS A 16 -4.28 -21.58 13.94
N ARG A 17 -4.40 -20.86 15.05
CA ARG A 17 -4.62 -21.46 16.39
C ARG A 17 -6.05 -21.96 16.60
N LEU A 18 -7.01 -21.41 15.87
CA LEU A 18 -8.42 -21.83 15.90
C LEU A 18 -8.68 -23.03 15.01
N ILE A 19 -8.22 -23.00 13.75
CA ILE A 19 -8.50 -24.04 12.75
C ILE A 19 -7.62 -25.28 12.96
N ARG A 20 -6.35 -25.07 13.34
CA ARG A 20 -5.39 -26.14 13.65
C ARG A 20 -5.22 -27.22 12.57
N GLU A 21 -5.47 -26.89 11.31
CA GLU A 21 -5.34 -27.84 10.21
C GLU A 21 -3.87 -28.21 9.96
N GLU A 22 -3.62 -29.49 9.71
CA GLU A 22 -2.29 -30.00 9.39
C GLU A 22 -1.80 -29.56 8.01
N ARG A 23 -0.48 -29.57 7.84
CA ARG A 23 0.16 -29.30 6.54
C ARG A 23 0.12 -30.55 5.65
N PRO A 24 0.33 -30.41 4.32
CA PRO A 24 0.52 -31.56 3.45
C PRO A 24 1.58 -32.52 4.02
N HIS A 25 1.30 -33.82 3.97
CA HIS A 25 2.11 -34.88 4.61
C HIS A 25 3.58 -34.91 4.16
N GLN A 26 3.93 -34.27 3.04
CA GLN A 26 5.29 -34.24 2.48
C GLN A 26 6.18 -33.12 3.06
N MET A 27 5.70 -32.33 4.04
CA MET A 27 6.49 -31.27 4.68
C MET A 27 6.84 -31.53 6.13
N HIS A 28 8.14 -31.67 6.39
CA HIS A 28 8.73 -31.61 7.73
C HIS A 28 8.87 -30.14 8.19
N GLY A 29 7.77 -29.53 8.64
CA GLY A 29 7.77 -28.18 9.20
C GLY A 29 6.81 -28.07 10.39
N LYS A 30 7.25 -27.43 11.48
CA LYS A 30 6.42 -27.23 12.68
C LYS A 30 5.30 -26.21 12.41
N GLY A 31 4.06 -26.54 12.76
CA GLY A 31 2.91 -25.61 12.81
C GLY A 31 1.79 -25.86 11.79
N TYR A 32 0.64 -25.21 12.00
CA TYR A 32 -0.59 -25.40 11.22
C TYR A 32 -0.49 -24.85 9.78
N GLY A 33 -1.20 -25.50 8.85
CA GLY A 33 -1.21 -25.24 7.41
C GLY A 33 -2.25 -24.24 6.94
N MET A 34 -3.39 -24.13 7.63
CA MET A 34 -4.48 -23.23 7.25
C MET A 34 -4.63 -22.04 8.22
N PRO A 35 -4.82 -20.79 7.73
CA PRO A 35 -4.65 -20.34 6.34
C PRO A 35 -3.19 -20.04 5.99
N SER A 36 -2.85 -20.09 4.69
CA SER A 36 -1.53 -19.68 4.18
C SER A 36 -1.26 -18.20 4.48
N SER A 37 -0.26 -17.91 5.32
CA SER A 37 0.12 -16.52 5.68
C SER A 37 0.64 -15.74 4.48
N HIS A 38 1.42 -16.37 3.59
CA HIS A 38 1.95 -15.70 2.41
C HIS A 38 0.82 -15.29 1.45
N SER A 39 -0.14 -16.18 1.24
CA SER A 39 -1.29 -15.92 0.38
C SER A 39 -2.20 -14.84 0.99
N GLN A 40 -2.44 -14.90 2.30
CA GLN A 40 -3.21 -13.88 3.01
C GLN A 40 -2.53 -12.51 3.00
N PHE A 41 -1.22 -12.48 3.26
CA PHE A 41 -0.41 -11.27 3.27
C PHE A 41 -0.45 -10.55 1.93
N VAL A 42 -0.14 -11.26 0.84
CA VAL A 42 -0.05 -10.67 -0.49
C VAL A 42 -1.44 -10.30 -1.01
N ALA A 43 -2.47 -11.12 -0.76
CA ALA A 43 -3.84 -10.76 -1.12
C ALA A 43 -4.32 -9.49 -0.41
N PHE A 44 -4.07 -9.36 0.90
CA PHE A 44 -4.39 -8.14 1.63
C PHE A 44 -3.66 -6.93 1.04
N PHE A 45 -2.36 -7.06 0.76
CA PHE A 45 -1.55 -5.99 0.20
C PHE A 45 -2.08 -5.54 -1.17
N SER A 46 -2.29 -6.47 -2.09
CA SER A 46 -2.69 -6.17 -3.46
C SER A 46 -4.12 -5.61 -3.56
N VAL A 47 -5.06 -6.12 -2.76
CA VAL A 47 -6.42 -5.56 -2.69
C VAL A 47 -6.39 -4.18 -2.05
N SER A 48 -5.67 -4.00 -0.93
CA SER A 48 -5.54 -2.68 -0.29
C SER A 48 -4.90 -1.66 -1.23
N LEU A 49 -3.87 -2.05 -1.99
CA LEU A 49 -3.20 -1.20 -2.95
C LEU A 49 -4.13 -0.82 -4.10
N THR A 50 -4.85 -1.79 -4.65
CA THR A 50 -5.84 -1.55 -5.71
C THR A 50 -6.92 -0.57 -5.26
N LEU A 51 -7.53 -0.79 -4.09
CA LEU A 51 -8.55 0.11 -3.55
C LEU A 51 -7.99 1.51 -3.30
N PHE A 52 -6.76 1.60 -2.79
CA PHE A 52 -6.11 2.88 -2.58
C PHE A 52 -5.89 3.62 -3.90
N LEU A 53 -5.26 2.99 -4.89
CA LEU A 53 -4.91 3.62 -6.17
C LEU A 53 -6.15 4.02 -6.99
N LEU A 54 -7.19 3.17 -7.00
CA LEU A 54 -8.34 3.37 -7.88
C LEU A 54 -9.45 4.22 -7.24
N ILE A 55 -9.59 4.20 -5.90
CA ILE A 55 -10.71 4.84 -5.21
C ILE A 55 -10.25 6.03 -4.36
N ARG A 56 -9.21 5.85 -3.54
CA ARG A 56 -8.81 6.85 -2.54
C ARG A 56 -7.79 7.87 -3.06
N HIS A 57 -6.97 7.46 -4.02
CA HIS A 57 -5.92 8.30 -4.59
C HIS A 57 -6.50 9.15 -5.72
N VAL A 58 -6.76 10.42 -5.42
CA VAL A 58 -7.27 11.40 -6.39
C VAL A 58 -6.20 12.46 -6.58
N PRO A 59 -5.19 12.20 -7.43
CA PRO A 59 -4.13 13.17 -7.68
C PRO A 59 -4.74 14.38 -8.40
N ALA A 60 -4.76 15.52 -7.73
CA ALA A 60 -5.20 16.77 -8.33
C ALA A 60 -4.03 17.43 -9.07
N ARG A 61 -4.29 17.97 -10.26
CA ARG A 61 -3.29 18.73 -11.03
C ARG A 61 -2.75 19.96 -10.29
N SER A 62 -3.48 20.44 -9.27
CA SER A 62 -3.08 21.58 -8.44
C SER A 62 -2.05 21.21 -7.37
N THR A 63 -1.96 19.94 -6.96
CA THR A 63 -1.09 19.48 -5.88
C THR A 63 0.05 18.59 -6.36
N SER A 64 -0.07 18.03 -7.56
CA SER A 64 0.93 17.14 -8.16
C SER A 64 1.50 17.69 -9.47
N TYR A 65 2.83 17.63 -9.59
CA TYR A 65 3.58 18.09 -10.76
C TYR A 65 3.42 17.13 -11.95
N SER A 66 3.31 15.83 -11.66
CA SER A 66 2.99 14.79 -12.65
C SER A 66 1.96 13.83 -12.06
N PRO A 67 0.66 14.14 -12.14
CA PRO A 67 -0.37 13.31 -11.54
C PRO A 67 -0.47 11.97 -12.27
N SER A 68 -0.40 10.88 -11.50
CA SER A 68 -0.53 9.52 -12.04
C SER A 68 -1.85 9.32 -12.78
N THR A 69 -1.76 8.79 -13.99
CA THR A 69 -2.93 8.57 -14.85
C THR A 69 -3.77 7.40 -14.31
N PHE A 70 -5.04 7.34 -14.70
CA PHE A 70 -5.89 6.21 -14.31
C PHE A 70 -5.36 4.87 -14.87
N SER A 71 -4.84 4.87 -16.09
CA SER A 71 -4.25 3.69 -16.74
C SER A 71 -3.01 3.18 -16.00
N GLU A 72 -2.12 4.05 -15.54
CA GLU A 72 -0.96 3.67 -14.73
C GLU A 72 -1.39 3.03 -13.40
N ARG A 73 -2.37 3.64 -12.72
CA ARG A 73 -2.91 3.12 -11.46
C ARG A 73 -3.59 1.76 -11.65
N LEU A 74 -4.32 1.58 -12.76
CA LEU A 74 -4.91 0.31 -13.14
C LEU A 74 -3.83 -0.74 -13.45
N LEU A 75 -2.80 -0.38 -14.22
CA LEU A 75 -1.70 -1.28 -14.54
C LEU A 75 -0.97 -1.76 -13.28
N LEU A 76 -0.65 -0.85 -12.36
CA LEU A 76 -0.02 -1.20 -11.07
C LEU A 76 -0.91 -2.12 -10.23
N SER A 77 -2.22 -1.88 -10.23
CA SER A 77 -3.20 -2.73 -9.54
C SER A 77 -3.23 -4.14 -10.15
N LEU A 78 -3.24 -4.25 -11.48
CA LEU A 78 -3.19 -5.53 -12.19
C LEU A 78 -1.90 -6.29 -11.90
N VAL A 79 -0.74 -5.62 -11.94
CA VAL A 79 0.56 -6.22 -11.60
C VAL A 79 0.57 -6.75 -10.16
N ALA A 80 0.02 -6.00 -9.21
CA ALA A 80 -0.09 -6.45 -7.82
C ALA A 80 -0.99 -7.69 -7.66
N CYS A 81 -2.12 -7.74 -8.38
CA CYS A 81 -2.99 -8.91 -8.41
C CYS A 81 -2.31 -10.13 -9.05
N LEU A 82 -1.60 -9.95 -10.16
CA LEU A 82 -0.80 -11.01 -10.80
C LEU A 82 0.28 -11.55 -9.85
N GLY A 83 0.97 -10.66 -9.12
CA GLY A 83 1.94 -11.03 -8.09
C GLY A 83 1.32 -11.89 -6.98
N THR A 84 0.06 -11.64 -6.61
CA THR A 84 -0.69 -12.48 -5.66
C THR A 84 -0.86 -13.90 -6.19
N GLY A 85 -1.27 -14.03 -7.46
CA GLY A 85 -1.39 -15.31 -8.14
C GLY A 85 -0.05 -16.06 -8.22
N ALA A 86 1.04 -15.36 -8.55
CA ALA A 86 2.37 -15.94 -8.59
C ALA A 86 2.84 -16.47 -7.22
N VAL A 87 2.63 -15.69 -6.15
CA VAL A 87 2.95 -16.14 -4.79
C VAL A 87 2.09 -17.34 -4.41
N ALA A 88 0.78 -17.29 -4.65
CA ALA A 88 -0.13 -18.41 -4.40
C ALA A 88 0.32 -19.69 -5.12
N ALA A 89 0.65 -19.60 -6.41
CA ALA A 89 1.15 -20.71 -7.22
C ALA A 89 2.47 -21.25 -6.67
N SER A 90 3.40 -20.39 -6.25
CA SER A 90 4.68 -20.82 -5.67
C SER A 90 4.50 -21.66 -4.40
N ARG A 91 3.50 -21.35 -3.56
CA ARG A 91 3.21 -22.08 -2.32
C ARG A 91 2.67 -23.49 -2.59
N VAL A 92 1.89 -23.64 -3.66
CA VAL A 92 1.39 -24.95 -4.11
C VAL A 92 2.50 -25.74 -4.80
N TYR A 93 3.22 -25.11 -5.73
CA TYR A 93 4.30 -25.75 -6.52
C TYR A 93 5.42 -26.31 -5.64
N LEU A 94 5.83 -25.57 -4.61
CA LEU A 94 6.86 -26.01 -3.65
C LEU A 94 6.30 -26.93 -2.55
N ASN A 95 5.05 -27.41 -2.69
CA ASN A 95 4.35 -28.29 -1.75
C ASN A 95 4.22 -27.75 -0.32
N TYR A 96 4.29 -26.42 -0.12
CA TYR A 96 4.11 -25.82 1.21
C TYR A 96 2.66 -25.86 1.69
N HIS A 97 1.71 -25.72 0.77
CA HIS A 97 0.29 -25.61 1.08
C HIS A 97 -0.55 -26.28 0.00
N THR A 98 -1.76 -26.72 0.37
CA THR A 98 -2.76 -27.16 -0.61
C THR A 98 -3.40 -25.95 -1.32
N PRO A 99 -3.97 -26.13 -2.53
CA PRO A 99 -4.73 -25.06 -3.20
C PRO A 99 -5.85 -24.48 -2.33
N MET A 100 -6.50 -25.31 -1.51
CA MET A 100 -7.53 -24.86 -0.57
C MET A 100 -6.95 -23.96 0.53
N GLN A 101 -5.82 -24.32 1.15
CA GLN A 101 -5.18 -23.49 2.17
C GLN A 101 -4.72 -22.13 1.63
N VAL A 102 -4.27 -22.11 0.38
CA VAL A 102 -3.91 -20.89 -0.35
C VAL A 102 -5.14 -20.05 -0.67
N GLY A 103 -6.21 -20.68 -1.16
CA GLY A 103 -7.48 -20.02 -1.48
C GLY A 103 -8.14 -19.39 -0.26
N VAL A 104 -8.23 -20.12 0.86
CA VAL A 104 -8.75 -19.59 2.14
C VAL A 104 -7.89 -18.43 2.64
N GLY A 105 -6.57 -18.54 2.57
CA GLY A 105 -5.66 -17.45 2.93
C GLY A 105 -5.89 -16.21 2.07
N ALA A 106 -5.94 -16.36 0.74
CA ALA A 106 -6.20 -15.25 -0.17
C ALA A 106 -7.58 -14.60 0.08
N GLY A 107 -8.62 -15.41 0.28
CA GLY A 107 -9.97 -14.93 0.59
C GLY A 107 -10.03 -14.16 1.90
N ALA A 108 -9.42 -14.69 2.98
CA ALA A 108 -9.34 -14.01 4.26
C ALA A 108 -8.59 -12.67 4.16
N GLY A 109 -7.48 -12.63 3.41
CA GLY A 109 -6.69 -11.43 3.17
C GLY A 109 -7.49 -10.36 2.40
N ALA A 110 -8.19 -10.76 1.35
CA ALA A 110 -9.04 -9.86 0.55
C ALA A 110 -10.22 -9.30 1.37
N MET A 111 -10.92 -10.14 2.12
CA MET A 111 -12.01 -9.73 3.01
C MET A 111 -11.53 -8.75 4.08
N PHE A 112 -10.39 -9.03 4.70
CA PHE A 112 -9.82 -8.14 5.70
C PHE A 112 -9.35 -6.82 5.08
N ALA A 113 -8.85 -6.81 3.85
CA ALA A 113 -8.49 -5.58 3.13
C ALA A 113 -9.70 -4.69 2.89
N LEU A 114 -10.84 -5.26 2.46
CA LEU A 114 -12.09 -4.52 2.29
C LEU A 114 -12.58 -3.92 3.61
N PHE A 115 -12.62 -4.74 4.67
CA PHE A 115 -12.98 -4.28 6.00
C PHE A 115 -12.07 -3.15 6.48
N TRP A 116 -10.75 -3.33 6.39
CA TRP A 116 -9.77 -2.35 6.83
C TRP A 116 -9.85 -1.05 6.01
N PHE A 117 -10.07 -1.16 4.71
CA PHE A 117 -10.26 0.00 3.85
C PHE A 117 -11.50 0.80 4.27
N SER A 118 -12.64 0.14 4.47
CA SER A 118 -13.88 0.77 4.93
C SER A 118 -13.74 1.38 6.33
N PHE A 119 -13.13 0.66 7.27
CA PHE A 119 -12.86 1.15 8.62
C PHE A 119 -11.97 2.41 8.61
N THR A 120 -10.90 2.40 7.82
CA THR A 120 -10.02 3.58 7.70
C THR A 120 -10.67 4.72 6.93
N SER A 121 -11.57 4.45 5.97
CA SER A 121 -12.42 5.48 5.35
C SER A 121 -13.30 6.16 6.39
N TYR A 122 -13.96 5.36 7.23
CA TYR A 122 -14.85 5.86 8.28
C TYR A 122 -14.11 6.75 9.27
N LEU A 123 -12.99 6.28 9.82
CA LEU A 123 -12.18 7.08 10.77
C LEU A 123 -11.73 8.43 10.19
N ARG A 124 -11.43 8.47 8.88
CA ARG A 124 -11.08 9.71 8.19
C ARG A 124 -12.29 10.66 8.08
N GLN A 125 -13.45 10.15 7.68
CA GLN A 125 -14.67 10.96 7.55
C GLN A 125 -15.20 11.46 8.90
N SER A 126 -15.01 10.68 9.97
CA SER A 126 -15.44 11.03 11.33
C SER A 126 -14.49 12.00 12.06
N GLY A 127 -13.43 12.51 11.40
CA GLY A 127 -12.52 13.49 11.98
C GLY A 127 -11.52 12.94 13.01
N TRP A 128 -11.48 11.62 13.22
CA TRP A 128 -10.51 10.99 14.12
C TRP A 128 -9.07 11.19 13.65
N LEU A 129 -8.86 11.21 12.33
CA LEU A 129 -7.54 11.48 11.77
C LEU A 129 -7.09 12.92 12.07
N ASP A 130 -7.98 13.89 11.89
CA ASP A 130 -7.68 15.30 12.13
C ASP A 130 -7.37 15.54 13.61
N TRP A 131 -8.17 14.95 14.51
CA TRP A 131 -7.91 14.96 15.95
C TRP A 131 -6.52 14.39 16.28
N ALA A 132 -6.14 13.25 15.69
CA ALA A 132 -4.85 12.64 15.93
C ALA A 132 -3.67 13.51 15.42
N LEU A 133 -3.84 14.18 14.28
CA LEU A 133 -2.85 15.10 13.72
C LEU A 133 -2.74 16.40 14.51
N ASP A 134 -3.80 16.82 15.21
CA ASP A 134 -3.83 18.04 16.02
C ASP A 134 -3.08 17.89 17.37
N THR A 135 -2.81 16.66 17.81
CA THR A 135 -2.08 16.43 19.06
C THR A 135 -0.69 17.09 19.07
N TRP A 136 -0.26 17.58 20.25
CA TRP A 136 1.02 18.26 20.43
C TRP A 136 2.21 17.45 19.88
N LEU A 137 2.21 16.13 20.09
CA LEU A 137 3.27 15.26 19.62
C LEU A 137 3.29 15.18 18.08
N SER A 138 2.14 15.00 17.44
CA SER A 138 2.02 14.97 15.97
C SER A 138 2.50 16.26 15.34
N ARG A 139 2.13 17.41 15.93
CA ARG A 139 2.58 18.74 15.49
C ARG A 139 4.09 18.91 15.66
N LYS A 140 4.66 18.50 16.81
CA LYS A 140 6.11 18.58 17.07
C LYS A 140 6.91 17.71 16.11
N LEU A 141 6.42 16.51 15.80
CA LEU A 141 7.04 15.57 14.85
C LEU A 141 6.74 15.90 13.38
N ARG A 142 5.90 16.92 13.11
CA ARG A 142 5.49 17.36 11.78
C ARG A 142 4.85 16.23 10.95
N PHE A 143 4.02 15.41 11.60
CA PHE A 143 3.22 14.43 10.88
C PHE A 143 2.22 15.14 9.96
N ARG A 144 2.12 14.63 8.73
CA ARG A 144 1.29 15.19 7.66
C ARG A 144 0.64 14.04 6.91
N ASP A 145 -0.65 14.19 6.62
CA ASP A 145 -1.37 13.29 5.73
C ASP A 145 -1.29 13.83 4.30
N LEU A 146 -0.28 13.36 3.56
CA LEU A 146 -0.06 13.74 2.15
C LEU A 146 -0.50 12.64 1.19
N ILE A 147 -0.81 11.46 1.71
CA ILE A 147 -0.92 10.24 0.92
C ILE A 147 -2.10 10.28 -0.07
N THR A 148 -3.13 11.08 0.21
CA THR A 148 -4.30 11.20 -0.67
C THR A 148 -4.20 12.34 -1.68
N THR A 149 -3.29 13.29 -1.46
CA THR A 149 -3.25 14.56 -2.20
C THR A 149 -2.00 14.75 -3.04
N GLU A 150 -0.85 14.20 -2.62
CA GLU A 150 0.41 14.28 -3.36
C GLU A 150 0.80 12.88 -3.85
N ASP A 151 1.22 12.78 -5.12
CA ASP A 151 1.93 11.59 -5.58
C ASP A 151 3.27 11.44 -4.85
N LEU A 152 3.68 10.20 -4.56
CA LEU A 152 4.96 9.91 -3.88
C LEU A 152 6.17 10.53 -4.59
N GLN A 153 6.08 10.65 -5.90
CA GLN A 153 7.12 11.22 -6.75
C GLN A 153 7.28 12.73 -6.48
N ASP A 154 6.17 13.41 -6.17
CA ASP A 154 6.12 14.86 -5.98
C ASP A 154 6.53 15.32 -4.58
N ALA A 155 6.57 14.39 -3.62
CA ALA A 155 7.00 14.66 -2.24
C ALA A 155 8.44 15.21 -2.13
N GLY A 156 9.24 15.16 -3.21
CA GLY A 156 10.55 15.83 -3.26
C GLY A 156 10.99 16.28 -4.65
N TRP A 157 10.65 15.52 -5.70
CA TRP A 157 11.17 15.75 -7.04
C TRP A 157 10.66 17.05 -7.66
N GLY A 158 9.34 17.27 -7.66
CA GLY A 158 8.75 18.49 -8.24
C GLY A 158 9.31 19.76 -7.60
N ARG A 159 9.38 19.80 -6.26
CA ARG A 159 9.98 20.92 -5.51
C ARG A 159 11.48 21.11 -5.81
N TRP A 160 12.21 20.04 -6.10
CA TRP A 160 13.62 20.13 -6.50
C TRP A 160 13.76 20.65 -7.94
N GLU A 161 12.93 20.17 -8.87
CA GLU A 161 12.97 20.57 -10.28
C GLU A 161 12.58 22.04 -10.46
N SER A 162 11.52 22.52 -9.79
CA SER A 162 11.12 23.93 -9.82
C SER A 162 12.25 24.85 -9.34
N ARG A 163 12.93 24.48 -8.24
CA ARG A 163 14.08 25.24 -7.72
C ARG A 163 15.26 25.24 -8.70
N ARG A 164 15.46 24.16 -9.45
CA ARG A 164 16.51 24.06 -10.46
C ARG A 164 16.20 24.91 -11.71
N LYS A 165 14.95 24.95 -12.16
CA LYS A 165 14.50 25.81 -13.27
C LYS A 165 14.68 27.29 -12.93
N ALA A 166 14.21 27.72 -11.75
CA ALA A 166 14.37 29.10 -11.28
C ALA A 166 15.85 29.56 -11.19
N ARG A 167 16.77 28.66 -10.77
CA ARG A 167 18.22 28.95 -10.77
C ARG A 167 18.82 29.11 -12.17
N ARG A 168 18.28 28.42 -13.17
CA ARG A 168 18.75 28.53 -14.56
C ARG A 168 18.30 29.85 -15.18
N GLU A 169 17.02 30.21 -14.99
CA GLU A 169 16.43 31.45 -15.48
C GLU A 169 17.16 32.68 -14.94
N THR A 170 17.41 32.72 -13.63
CA THR A 170 18.18 33.80 -12.99
C THR A 170 19.64 33.87 -13.45
N GLY A 171 20.26 32.74 -13.79
CA GLY A 171 21.61 32.68 -14.35
C GLY A 171 21.72 33.22 -15.79
N THR A 172 20.71 32.95 -16.63
CA THR A 172 20.63 33.50 -18.00
C THR A 172 20.38 35.01 -18.01
N ASP A 173 19.52 35.52 -17.13
CA ASP A 173 19.26 36.97 -17.02
C ASP A 173 20.47 37.75 -16.50
N GLY A 174 21.24 37.15 -15.58
CA GLY A 174 22.47 37.74 -15.06
C GLY A 174 23.63 37.75 -16.07
N ALA A 175 23.70 36.75 -16.96
CA ALA A 175 24.69 36.70 -18.04
C ALA A 175 24.37 37.70 -19.17
N SER A 176 23.09 37.84 -19.53
CA SER A 176 22.60 38.81 -20.52
C SER A 176 22.86 40.28 -20.09
N LYS A 177 22.71 40.59 -18.80
CA LYS A 177 23.01 41.94 -18.27
C LYS A 177 24.49 42.30 -18.18
N LYS A 178 25.40 41.33 -18.19
CA LYS A 178 26.86 41.56 -18.12
C LYS A 178 27.52 41.71 -19.50
N SER A 179 26.83 41.42 -20.59
CA SER A 179 27.38 41.52 -21.95
C SER A 179 26.96 42.79 -22.71
N ARG A 180 26.51 43.84 -22.00
CA ARG A 180 26.13 45.13 -22.57
C ARG A 180 26.98 46.25 -22.01
#